data_AF-X0Y580-F1
#
_entry.id   AF-X0Y580-F1
#
_cell.length_a   1.000
_cell.length_b   1.000
_cell.length_c   1.000
_cell.angle_alpha   90.00
_cell.angle_beta   90.00
_cell.angle_gamma   90.00
#
_symmetry.space_group_name_H-M   'P 1'
#
loop_
_entity.id
_entity.type
_entity.pdbx_description
1 polymer ?
#
loop_
_entity_poly.entity_id
_entity_poly.type
_entity_poly.pdbx_seq_one_letter_code
_entity_poly.pdbx_strand_id
1 'polypeptide(L)'
;SGGHRVFGVPVEGQGISHFKFSNGVCGLMMTGRGTDRRTQIRLVGTDGVIVISPGRQVPLQMWGKGQSQWQNVELGGDPGAIGYVTSAILDLIDAFDSGREPELSARKALQATELIFATYESSRKRGRVQLPLEIDDSPFLSMLESGDMVADFPPVEW
;
A
#
# COMPACT_ATOMS: atom_id res chain seq x y z
N SER A 1 9.31 2.76 -20.97
CA SER A 1 8.18 2.33 -20.11
C SER A 1 8.73 1.57 -18.90
N GLY A 2 8.02 1.60 -17.78
CA GLY A 2 8.44 0.90 -16.54
C GLY A 2 7.69 -0.39 -16.23
N GLY A 3 6.69 -0.73 -17.05
CA GLY A 3 5.85 -1.90 -16.86
C GLY A 3 6.66 -3.20 -16.97
N HIS A 4 6.14 -4.25 -16.35
CA HIS A 4 6.74 -5.58 -16.35
C HIS A 4 5.66 -6.62 -16.02
N ARG A 5 6.04 -7.90 -16.04
CA ARG A 5 5.16 -9.00 -15.60
C ARG A 5 5.65 -9.57 -14.30
N VAL A 6 4.72 -9.86 -13.40
CA VAL A 6 4.96 -10.62 -12.18
C VAL A 6 4.09 -11.86 -12.24
N PHE A 7 4.71 -13.05 -12.29
CA PHE A 7 4.01 -14.33 -12.49
C PHE A 7 3.06 -14.32 -13.70
N GLY A 8 3.46 -13.67 -14.79
CA GLY A 8 2.67 -13.55 -16.03
C GLY A 8 1.64 -12.41 -16.03
N VAL A 9 1.33 -11.82 -14.89
CA VAL A 9 0.35 -10.72 -14.77
C VAL A 9 1.02 -9.38 -15.10
N PRO A 10 0.45 -8.54 -15.99
CA PRO A 10 1.00 -7.22 -16.27
C PRO A 10 0.93 -6.32 -15.03
N VAL A 11 1.98 -5.53 -14.82
CA VAL A 11 2.09 -4.55 -13.74
C VAL A 11 2.54 -3.21 -14.33
N GLU A 12 1.88 -2.14 -13.92
CA GLU A 12 2.20 -0.77 -14.31
C GLU A 12 3.63 -0.36 -13.91
N GLY A 13 4.20 0.60 -14.64
CA GLY A 13 5.56 1.05 -14.36
C GLY A 13 5.69 2.03 -13.20
N GLN A 14 4.64 2.79 -12.94
CA GLN A 14 4.51 3.71 -11.82
C GLN A 14 3.03 4.02 -11.58
N GLY A 15 2.70 4.36 -10.34
CA GLY A 15 1.36 4.78 -9.94
C GLY A 15 1.41 5.93 -8.95
N ILE A 16 0.40 6.79 -8.99
CA ILE A 16 0.13 7.80 -7.96
C ILE A 16 -1.34 7.72 -7.58
N SER A 17 -1.62 7.66 -6.28
CA SER A 17 -2.97 7.64 -5.74
C SER A 17 -3.11 8.66 -4.63
N HIS A 18 -4.08 9.57 -4.77
CA HIS A 18 -4.47 10.51 -3.73
C HIS A 18 -5.90 10.20 -3.29
N PHE A 19 -6.08 9.99 -1.99
CA PHE A 19 -7.35 9.56 -1.41
C PHE A 19 -7.64 10.30 -0.11
N LYS A 20 -8.91 10.26 0.30
CA LYS A 20 -9.39 10.95 1.50
C LYS A 20 -10.30 10.03 2.30
N PHE A 21 -10.01 9.90 3.58
CA PHE A 21 -10.85 9.20 4.55
C PHE A 21 -12.05 10.07 4.96
N SER A 22 -13.11 9.42 5.46
CA SER A 22 -14.33 10.10 5.94
C SER A 22 -14.05 11.12 7.05
N ASN A 23 -13.04 10.86 7.88
CA ASN A 23 -12.60 11.75 8.96
C ASN A 23 -11.76 12.95 8.47
N GLY A 24 -11.56 13.11 7.17
CA GLY A 24 -10.85 14.24 6.59
C GLY A 24 -9.35 14.02 6.37
N VAL A 25 -8.76 12.93 6.88
CA VAL A 25 -7.36 12.59 6.63
C VAL A 25 -7.15 12.29 5.14
N CYS A 26 -6.08 12.83 4.56
CA CYS A 26 -5.70 12.56 3.18
C CYS A 26 -4.48 11.62 3.14
N GLY A 27 -4.44 10.76 2.12
CA GLY A 27 -3.32 9.88 1.84
C GLY A 27 -2.79 10.10 0.43
N LEU A 28 -1.47 9.94 0.28
CA LEU A 28 -0.77 9.92 -0.99
C LEU A 28 0.09 8.66 -1.05
N MET A 29 -0.12 7.85 -2.08
CA MET A 29 0.68 6.68 -2.38
C MET A 29 1.36 6.86 -3.74
N MET A 30 2.65 6.55 -3.81
CA MET A 30 3.45 6.57 -5.03
C MET A 30 4.20 5.24 -5.14
N THR A 31 4.13 4.61 -6.31
CA THR A 31 4.76 3.32 -6.58
C THR A 31 5.52 3.36 -7.91
N GLY A 32 6.49 2.46 -8.06
CA GLY A 32 7.19 2.21 -9.33
C GLY A 32 8.43 3.07 -9.58
N ARG A 33 8.84 3.19 -10.84
CA ARG A 33 10.13 3.82 -11.21
C ARG A 33 10.16 5.29 -10.78
N GLY A 34 11.30 5.74 -10.26
CA GLY A 34 11.49 7.13 -9.82
C GLY A 34 11.11 7.39 -8.35
N THR A 35 10.55 6.42 -7.63
CA THR A 35 10.47 6.49 -6.16
C THR A 35 11.82 6.09 -5.57
N ASP A 36 12.66 7.08 -5.25
CA ASP A 36 14.08 6.90 -4.87
C ASP A 36 14.32 6.20 -3.51
N ARG A 37 13.30 5.67 -2.83
CA ARG A 37 13.48 5.01 -1.51
C ARG A 37 12.56 3.83 -1.31
N ARG A 38 13.13 2.77 -0.72
CA ARG A 38 12.43 1.60 -0.14
C ARG A 38 11.20 2.08 0.64
N THR A 39 10.06 1.42 0.41
CA THR A 39 8.72 1.65 0.98
C THR A 39 8.69 2.51 2.24
N GLN A 40 8.65 3.84 2.12
CA GLN A 40 8.55 4.72 3.28
C GLN A 40 7.08 5.03 3.56
N ILE A 41 6.61 4.76 4.77
CA ILE A 41 5.31 5.23 5.25
C ILE A 41 5.56 6.42 6.17
N ARG A 42 4.89 7.54 5.92
CA ARG A 42 4.98 8.73 6.76
C ARG A 42 3.59 9.16 7.18
N LEU A 43 3.37 9.24 8.49
CA LEU A 43 2.15 9.73 9.09
C LEU A 43 2.43 11.10 9.70
N VAL A 44 1.59 12.09 9.39
CA VAL A 44 1.71 13.45 9.90
C VAL A 44 0.43 13.78 10.65
N GLY A 45 0.55 14.01 11.95
CA GLY A 45 -0.54 14.44 12.82
C GLY A 45 -0.34 15.87 13.31
N THR A 46 -1.31 16.35 14.11
CA THR A 46 -1.26 17.69 14.72
C THR A 46 -0.10 17.86 15.70
N ASP A 47 0.30 16.77 16.35
CA ASP A 47 1.31 16.78 17.42
C ASP A 47 2.60 16.06 17.04
N GLY A 48 2.79 15.71 15.77
CA GLY A 48 4.02 15.06 15.37
C GLY A 48 3.99 14.30 14.05
N VAL A 49 5.06 13.55 13.84
CA VAL A 49 5.31 12.75 12.64
C VAL A 49 5.82 11.38 13.04
N ILE A 50 5.32 10.34 12.38
CA ILE A 50 5.85 8.98 12.44
C ILE A 50 6.40 8.63 11.06
N VAL A 51 7.58 8.01 11.04
CA VAL A 51 8.23 7.53 9.82
C VAL A 51 8.57 6.06 9.98
N ILE A 52 8.05 5.23 9.07
CA ILE A 52 8.43 3.84 8.90
C ILE A 52 9.30 3.74 7.66
N SER A 53 10.51 3.21 7.81
CA SER A 53 11.49 3.01 6.73
C SER A 53 12.04 1.58 6.79
N PRO A 54 11.32 0.59 6.24
CA PRO A 54 11.74 -0.80 6.20
C PRO A 54 13.11 -0.97 5.55
N GLY A 55 13.93 -1.85 6.12
CA GLY A 55 15.29 -2.13 5.63
C GLY A 55 16.33 -1.07 5.96
N ARG A 56 16.00 -0.08 6.82
CA ARG A 56 17.00 0.76 7.49
C ARG A 56 17.35 0.19 8.86
N GLN A 57 18.52 0.56 9.37
CA GLN A 57 18.98 0.18 10.73
C GLN A 57 17.99 0.61 11.82
N VAL A 58 17.28 1.71 11.60
CA VAL A 58 16.17 2.18 12.45
C VAL A 58 14.90 2.22 11.61
N PRO A 59 14.04 1.18 11.68
CA PRO A 59 12.89 1.04 10.80
C PRO A 59 11.69 1.90 11.22
N LEU A 60 11.62 2.34 12.48
CA LEU A 60 10.52 3.17 12.99
C LEU A 60 11.07 4.35 13.83
N GLN A 61 10.66 5.55 13.46
CA GLN A 61 11.03 6.78 14.16
C GLN A 61 9.80 7.67 14.36
N MET A 62 9.79 8.42 15.46
CA MET A 62 8.77 9.41 15.75
C MET A 62 9.36 10.74 16.18
N TRP A 63 8.66 11.82 15.87
CA TRP A 63 8.92 13.17 16.37
C TRP A 63 7.63 13.77 16.87
N GLY A 64 7.53 14.01 18.18
CA GLY A 64 6.36 14.58 18.84
C GLY A 64 6.56 16.03 19.31
N LYS A 65 5.46 16.70 19.66
CA LYS A 65 5.46 18.01 20.30
C LYS A 65 6.29 17.99 21.59
N GLY A 66 7.19 18.97 21.74
CA GLY A 66 8.08 19.09 22.89
C GLY A 66 9.36 18.24 22.82
N GLN A 67 9.55 17.43 21.76
CA GLN A 67 10.79 16.70 21.54
C GLN A 67 11.85 17.59 20.86
N SER A 68 13.12 17.39 21.23
CA SER A 68 14.27 18.07 20.64
C SER A 68 15.02 17.23 19.61
N GLN A 69 14.69 15.95 19.48
CA GLN A 69 15.31 15.00 18.55
C GLN A 69 14.34 13.88 18.16
N TRP A 70 14.61 13.21 17.05
CA TRP A 70 13.89 12.00 16.64
C TRP A 70 14.07 10.92 17.70
N GLN A 71 12.97 10.24 18.03
CA GLN A 71 12.99 9.06 18.87
C GLN A 71 12.89 7.81 18.01
N ASN A 72 13.82 6.90 18.22
CA ASN A 72 13.79 5.57 17.62
C ASN A 72 12.83 4.71 18.45
N VAL A 73 11.93 4.00 17.78
CA VAL A 73 11.01 3.08 18.45
C VAL A 73 11.54 1.67 18.25
N GLU A 74 11.84 1.00 19.36
CA GLU A 74 12.23 -0.40 19.34
C GLU A 74 11.04 -1.26 18.93
N LEU A 75 11.24 -2.10 17.91
CA LEU A 75 10.25 -3.07 17.47
C LEU A 75 10.51 -4.39 18.19
N GLY A 76 9.48 -4.96 18.80
CA GLY A 76 9.53 -6.33 19.31
C GLY A 76 9.40 -7.36 18.18
N GLY A 77 9.80 -8.60 18.47
CA GLY A 77 9.69 -9.73 17.54
C GLY A 77 10.90 -9.90 16.62
N ASP A 78 10.82 -10.87 15.71
CA ASP A 78 11.85 -11.11 14.70
C ASP A 78 11.65 -10.16 13.50
N PRO A 79 12.57 -9.20 13.25
CA PRO A 79 12.47 -8.27 12.15
C PRO A 79 12.87 -8.96 10.83
N GLY A 80 11.92 -9.70 10.25
CA GLY A 80 12.12 -10.42 9.00
C GLY A 80 10.82 -10.87 8.37
N ALA A 81 10.85 -11.21 7.08
CA ALA A 81 9.66 -11.68 6.37
C ALA A 81 9.00 -12.89 7.07
N ILE A 82 9.81 -13.82 7.56
CA ILE A 82 9.34 -14.99 8.31
C ILE A 82 8.74 -14.57 9.66
N GLY A 83 9.39 -13.64 10.38
CA GLY A 83 8.88 -13.11 11.64
C GLY A 83 7.52 -12.39 11.50
N TYR A 84 7.32 -11.61 10.43
CA TYR A 84 6.04 -10.96 10.15
C TYR A 84 4.93 -11.98 9.82
N VAL A 85 5.24 -13.00 9.01
CA VAL A 85 4.28 -14.08 8.71
C VAL A 85 3.92 -14.85 9.98
N THR A 86 4.92 -15.14 10.83
CA THR A 86 4.70 -15.81 12.12
C THR A 86 3.79 -14.98 13.02
N SER A 87 4.05 -13.67 13.13
CA SER A 87 3.22 -12.75 13.93
C SER A 87 1.78 -12.68 13.42
N ALA A 88 1.57 -12.67 12.10
CA ALA A 88 0.25 -12.70 11.49
C ALA A 88 -0.52 -13.99 11.79
N ILE A 89 0.17 -15.15 11.77
CA ILE A 89 -0.45 -16.44 12.12
C ILE A 89 -0.82 -16.47 13.60
N LEU A 90 0.07 -16.00 14.48
CA LEU A 90 -0.20 -15.93 15.92
C LEU A 90 -1.38 -14.99 16.23
N ASP A 91 -1.46 -13.84 15.57
CA ASP A 91 -2.59 -12.93 15.68
C ASP A 91 -3.91 -13.58 15.22
N LEU A 92 -3.88 -14.35 14.14
CA LEU A 92 -5.05 -15.07 13.66
C LEU A 92 -5.54 -16.14 14.65
N ILE A 93 -4.62 -16.89 15.27
CA ILE A 93 -4.97 -17.91 16.27
C ILE A 93 -5.57 -17.23 17.51
N ASP A 94 -4.93 -16.18 18.04
CA ASP A 94 -5.46 -15.43 19.18
C ASP A 94 -6.82 -14.80 18.87
N ALA A 95 -7.00 -14.28 17.65
CA ALA A 95 -8.27 -13.73 17.20
C ALA A 95 -9.39 -14.77 17.15
N PHE A 96 -9.05 -15.98 16.70
CA PHE A 96 -9.96 -17.12 16.70
C PHE A 96 -10.39 -17.50 18.11
N ASP A 97 -9.44 -17.62 19.05
CA ASP A 97 -9.71 -18.02 20.43
C ASP A 97 -10.50 -16.97 21.21
N SER A 98 -10.23 -15.69 20.97
CA SER A 98 -10.88 -14.56 21.66
C SER A 98 -12.14 -14.03 20.98
N GLY A 99 -12.42 -14.45 19.74
CA GLY A 99 -13.57 -14.00 18.96
C GLY A 99 -13.46 -12.57 18.40
N ARG A 100 -12.27 -11.95 18.45
CA ARG A 100 -12.01 -10.65 17.80
C ARG A 100 -11.72 -10.83 16.30
N GLU A 101 -11.79 -9.74 15.54
CA GLU A 101 -11.31 -9.76 14.16
C GLU A 101 -9.76 -9.73 14.13
N PRO A 102 -9.11 -10.56 13.29
CA PRO A 102 -7.66 -10.49 13.13
C PRO A 102 -7.22 -9.19 12.47
N GLU A 103 -5.94 -8.84 12.63
CA GLU A 103 -5.38 -7.63 12.03
C GLU A 103 -5.37 -7.72 10.50
N LEU A 104 -5.09 -8.90 9.96
CA LEU A 104 -5.06 -9.17 8.52
C LEU A 104 -6.32 -9.93 8.06
N SER A 105 -7.50 -9.34 8.29
CA SER A 105 -8.78 -9.94 7.88
C SER A 105 -9.07 -9.78 6.38
N ALA A 106 -9.86 -10.70 5.83
CA ALA A 106 -10.31 -10.63 4.44
C ALA A 106 -11.10 -9.34 4.14
N ARG A 107 -11.90 -8.87 5.10
CA ARG A 107 -12.67 -7.63 4.97
C ARG A 107 -11.77 -6.41 4.81
N LYS A 108 -10.73 -6.28 5.65
CA LYS A 108 -9.72 -5.20 5.54
C LYS A 108 -8.94 -5.30 4.23
N ALA A 109 -8.61 -6.53 3.80
CA ALA A 109 -7.93 -6.76 2.52
C ALA A 109 -8.78 -6.28 1.33
N LEU A 110 -10.08 -6.61 1.29
CA LEU A 110 -10.98 -6.16 0.22
C LEU A 110 -11.11 -4.63 0.16
N GLN A 111 -11.18 -3.94 1.31
CA GLN A 111 -11.20 -2.47 1.36
C GLN A 111 -9.91 -1.86 0.81
N ALA A 112 -8.74 -2.44 1.12
CA ALA A 112 -7.47 -1.99 0.57
C ALA A 112 -7.37 -2.26 -0.94
N THR A 113 -7.84 -3.41 -1.40
CA THR A 113 -7.89 -3.77 -2.82
C THR A 113 -8.82 -2.84 -3.60
N GLU A 114 -9.98 -2.47 -3.05
CA GLU A 114 -10.90 -1.53 -3.68
C GLU A 114 -10.23 -0.18 -4.00
N LEU A 115 -9.36 0.32 -3.12
CA LEU A 115 -8.60 1.54 -3.36
C LEU A 115 -7.62 1.42 -4.55
N ILE A 116 -7.04 0.23 -4.75
CA ILE A 116 -6.17 -0.06 -5.90
C ILE A 116 -6.99 0.02 -7.20
N PHE A 117 -8.13 -0.68 -7.25
CA PHE A 117 -9.03 -0.63 -8.42
C PHE A 117 -9.57 0.79 -8.66
N ALA A 118 -9.90 1.53 -7.60
CA ALA A 118 -10.35 2.92 -7.71
C ALA A 118 -9.26 3.86 -8.25
N THR A 119 -7.99 3.57 -7.98
CA THR A 119 -6.86 4.31 -8.56
C THR A 119 -6.81 4.12 -10.07
N TYR A 120 -6.97 2.88 -10.55
CA TYR A 120 -7.06 2.60 -11.99
C TYR A 120 -8.32 3.19 -12.62
N GLU A 121 -9.46 3.10 -11.95
CA GLU A 121 -10.71 3.69 -12.44
C GLU A 121 -10.61 5.21 -12.53
N SER A 122 -9.96 5.84 -11.55
CA SER A 122 -9.67 7.28 -11.58
C SER A 122 -8.80 7.66 -12.77
N SER A 123 -7.83 6.82 -13.14
CA SER A 123 -7.02 7.00 -14.34
C SER A 123 -7.87 6.86 -15.60
N ARG A 124 -8.67 5.79 -15.68
CA ARG A 124 -9.54 5.49 -16.84
C ARG A 124 -10.48 6.64 -17.18
N LYS A 125 -11.21 7.15 -16.18
CA LYS A 125 -12.16 8.25 -16.38
C LYS A 125 -11.56 9.66 -16.24
N ARG A 126 -10.27 9.74 -15.92
CA ARG A 126 -9.53 11.00 -15.70
C ARG A 126 -10.20 11.89 -14.65
N GLY A 127 -10.67 11.31 -13.55
CA GLY A 127 -11.45 12.02 -12.56
C GLY A 127 -11.67 11.27 -11.25
N ARG A 128 -12.14 11.99 -10.23
CA ARG A 128 -12.33 11.47 -8.88
C ARG A 128 -13.31 10.30 -8.85
N VAL A 129 -12.94 9.23 -8.14
CA VAL A 129 -13.80 8.08 -7.84
C VAL A 129 -14.39 8.22 -6.43
N GLN A 130 -15.69 7.93 -6.29
CA GLN A 130 -16.30 7.70 -4.97
C GLN A 130 -16.32 6.20 -4.72
N LEU A 131 -16.09 5.82 -3.46
CA LEU A 131 -16.26 4.44 -3.00
C LEU A 131 -17.66 4.28 -2.36
N PRO A 132 -18.28 3.09 -2.40
CA PRO A 132 -17.74 1.87 -3.00
C PRO A 132 -17.71 1.92 -4.54
N LEU A 133 -16.90 1.05 -5.14
CA LEU A 133 -16.87 0.86 -6.59
C LEU A 133 -18.15 0.18 -7.08
N GLU A 134 -18.66 0.64 -8.23
CA GLU A 134 -19.85 0.09 -8.89
C GLU A 134 -19.50 -0.57 -10.25
N ILE A 135 -18.23 -0.92 -10.44
CA ILE A 135 -17.71 -1.56 -11.65
C ILE A 135 -17.50 -3.06 -11.42
N ASP A 136 -17.66 -3.85 -12.47
CA ASP A 136 -17.42 -5.30 -12.44
C ASP A 136 -16.12 -5.71 -13.18
N ASP A 137 -15.51 -4.77 -13.90
CA ASP A 137 -14.30 -5.01 -14.70
C ASP A 137 -13.02 -4.53 -14.01
N SER A 138 -11.87 -4.87 -14.58
CA SER A 138 -10.57 -4.34 -14.15
C SER A 138 -10.22 -3.12 -15.02
N PRO A 139 -10.25 -1.88 -14.48
CA PRO A 139 -9.95 -0.71 -15.30
C PRO A 139 -8.53 -0.75 -15.86
N PHE A 140 -7.59 -1.38 -15.16
CA PHE A 140 -6.23 -1.58 -15.65
C PHE A 140 -6.19 -2.45 -16.90
N LEU A 141 -6.84 -3.62 -16.88
CA LEU A 141 -6.87 -4.52 -18.03
C LEU A 141 -7.65 -3.89 -19.19
N SER A 142 -8.79 -3.26 -18.93
CA SER A 142 -9.58 -2.56 -19.94
C SER A 142 -8.81 -1.41 -20.62
N MET A 143 -7.99 -0.66 -19.86
CA MET A 143 -7.11 0.37 -20.44
C MET A 143 -5.96 -0.22 -21.27
N LEU A 144 -5.44 -1.40 -20.91
CA LEU A 144 -4.42 -2.10 -21.72
C LEU A 144 -5.02 -2.62 -23.04
N GLU A 145 -6.21 -3.22 -22.98
CA GLU A 145 -6.89 -3.78 -24.15
C GLU A 145 -7.31 -2.70 -25.17
N SER A 146 -7.78 -1.55 -24.69
CA SER A 146 -8.15 -0.40 -25.52
C SER A 146 -6.96 0.41 -26.04
N GLY A 147 -5.76 0.21 -25.47
CA GLY A 147 -4.56 0.98 -25.79
C GLY A 147 -4.49 2.36 -25.11
N ASP A 148 -5.44 2.69 -24.23
CA ASP A 148 -5.40 3.90 -23.39
C ASP A 148 -4.19 3.93 -22.44
N MET A 149 -3.69 2.74 -22.08
CA MET A 149 -2.44 2.56 -21.37
C MET A 149 -1.49 1.68 -22.20
N VAL A 150 -0.27 2.16 -22.43
CA VAL A 150 0.77 1.43 -23.14
C VAL A 150 1.93 1.15 -22.19
N ALA A 151 2.29 -0.12 -22.08
CA ALA A 151 3.48 -0.55 -21.35
C ALA A 151 4.24 -1.60 -22.16
N ASP A 152 5.56 -1.59 -22.03
CA ASP A 152 6.41 -2.64 -22.59
C ASP A 152 6.45 -3.76 -21.55
N PHE A 153 5.98 -4.93 -21.93
CA PHE A 153 5.94 -6.11 -21.07
C PHE A 153 6.86 -7.16 -21.69
N PRO A 154 8.18 -7.05 -21.48
CA PRO A 154 9.11 -8.02 -22.05
C PRO A 154 8.72 -9.44 -21.60
N PRO A 155 8.94 -10.45 -22.46
CA PRO A 155 8.68 -11.83 -22.10
C PRO A 155 9.49 -12.22 -20.86
N VAL A 156 8.92 -13.07 -20.02
CA VAL A 156 9.60 -13.58 -18.82
C VAL A 156 10.63 -14.61 -19.29
N GLU A 157 11.92 -14.29 -19.18
CA GLU A 157 12.99 -15.28 -19.28
C GLU A 157 12.99 -16.11 -18.00
N TRP A 158 12.87 -17.43 -18.16
CA TRP A 158 12.89 -18.42 -17.07
C TRP A 158 14.31 -18.89 -16.77
#